data_AF-A2DM24-F1
#
_entry.id   AF-A2DM24-F1
#
_cell.length_a   1.000
_cell.length_b   1.000
_cell.length_c   1.000
_cell.angle_alpha   90.00
_cell.angle_beta   90.00
_cell.angle_gamma   90.00
#
_symmetry.space_group_name_H-M   'P 1'
#
loop_
_entity.id
_entity.type
_entity.pdbx_description
1 polymer ?
#
loop_
_entity_poly.entity_id
_entity_poly.type
_entity_poly.pdbx_seq_one_letter_code
_entity_poly.pdbx_strand_id
1 'polypeptide(L)'
;MSIIHWKKAFENFASFNQNNNQSISITINNHEYSSTIFFLSAISNKLKNDLNVETIPTNYTFTCTISDENTYKILEDLFKGKLINKVLEDSIITDLFEVAVAIECPDLIDYYYENFQLSQYTLKNFDKNITYFKHFELKDEFITFVSQNINNIGIPTLIQCCSSLGYNFAELIIKSCISQSIDCNDFVISLVENSLSYFNLILLLDESKLNEEAKIKIISFYFNSLNKDEVKNESIIAYINSFLPSLTNPRIENEKLRKESEITKEENEKLRKESETTKQENDVIRKESEINKIEIDKLKQEIEILKREIEKYNQDPNSYKIENDKLRKELDIAKREIADYKKDPNEYKEENEKVRKELETIRQENEKLRKAIYSSQQEIAILSKEAESKSRTIAGILRNLEDPNMDDEQKSEPVHVHKPVNCFPPKHQNGSNPFCKRPFGSNTFRGSNDPFY
;
A
#
# COMPACT_ATOMS: atom_id res chain seq x y z
N MET A 1 -5.65 6.85 -81.69
CA MET A 1 -5.28 8.25 -81.97
C MET A 1 -6.24 8.77 -83.01
N SER A 2 -6.88 9.90 -82.72
CA SER A 2 -7.73 10.59 -83.68
C SER A 2 -6.87 11.23 -84.77
N ILE A 3 -7.49 11.46 -85.92
CA ILE A 3 -6.95 12.30 -87.01
C ILE A 3 -7.80 13.57 -87.00
N ILE A 4 -7.27 14.70 -87.44
CA ILE A 4 -8.07 15.93 -87.55
C ILE A 4 -9.13 15.75 -88.64
N HIS A 5 -10.40 15.85 -88.25
CA HIS A 5 -11.53 15.77 -89.16
C HIS A 5 -11.96 17.19 -89.57
N TRP A 6 -11.53 17.65 -90.76
CA TRP A 6 -11.79 18.99 -91.30
C TRP A 6 -13.24 19.22 -91.79
N LYS A 7 -14.23 18.65 -91.11
CA LYS A 7 -15.62 18.62 -91.58
C LYS A 7 -16.21 20.04 -91.64
N LYS A 8 -16.01 20.83 -90.59
CA LYS A 8 -16.58 22.19 -90.50
C LYS A 8 -15.86 23.13 -91.46
N ALA A 9 -14.56 22.95 -91.66
CA ALA A 9 -13.81 23.68 -92.67
C ALA A 9 -14.34 23.43 -94.09
N PHE A 10 -14.66 22.18 -94.45
CA PHE A 10 -15.26 21.88 -95.75
C PHE A 10 -16.68 22.48 -95.89
N GLU A 11 -17.50 22.45 -94.84
CA GLU A 11 -18.81 23.10 -94.81
C GLU A 11 -18.69 24.62 -95.00
N ASN A 12 -17.73 25.26 -94.32
CA ASN A 12 -17.41 26.68 -94.48
C ASN A 12 -16.97 26.99 -95.91
N PHE A 13 -16.07 26.19 -96.46
CA PHE A 13 -15.59 26.36 -97.83
C PHE A 13 -16.71 26.30 -98.87
N ALA A 14 -17.66 25.38 -98.71
CA ALA A 14 -18.81 25.23 -99.61
C ALA A 14 -19.76 26.46 -99.59
N SER A 15 -19.69 27.29 -98.55
CA SER A 15 -20.53 28.48 -98.40
C SER A 15 -19.99 29.75 -99.09
N PHE A 16 -18.78 29.70 -99.66
CA PHE A 16 -18.12 30.89 -100.23
C PHE A 16 -18.44 31.12 -101.71
N ASN A 17 -18.68 32.38 -102.09
CA ASN A 17 -18.75 32.82 -103.49
C ASN A 17 -17.32 33.09 -104.02
N GLN A 18 -16.96 32.44 -105.14
CA GLN A 18 -15.57 32.21 -105.61
C GLN A 18 -14.80 33.43 -106.18
N ASN A 19 -15.09 34.67 -105.76
CA ASN A 19 -14.62 35.83 -106.52
C ASN A 19 -13.32 36.50 -106.02
N ASN A 20 -12.70 36.07 -104.92
CA ASN A 20 -11.45 36.71 -104.45
C ASN A 20 -10.52 35.77 -103.65
N ASN A 21 -9.56 35.12 -104.33
CA ASN A 21 -8.54 34.27 -103.69
C ASN A 21 -7.23 35.04 -103.48
N GLN A 22 -7.25 36.01 -102.57
CA GLN A 22 -6.04 36.78 -102.23
C GLN A 22 -5.16 36.06 -101.21
N SER A 23 -3.84 36.25 -101.35
CA SER A 23 -2.86 35.87 -100.34
C SER A 23 -2.96 36.84 -99.16
N ILE A 24 -3.00 36.30 -97.96
CA ILE A 24 -2.99 37.07 -96.70
C ILE A 24 -1.88 36.57 -95.79
N SER A 25 -1.41 37.45 -94.92
CA SER A 25 -0.44 37.13 -93.88
C SER A 25 -1.18 36.84 -92.57
N ILE A 26 -0.78 35.78 -91.87
CA ILE A 26 -1.22 35.48 -90.52
C ILE A 26 0.00 35.39 -89.61
N THR A 27 -0.02 36.16 -88.53
CA THR A 27 1.03 36.19 -87.52
C THR A 27 0.51 35.53 -86.25
N ILE A 28 1.16 34.44 -85.83
CA ILE A 28 0.92 33.81 -84.53
C ILE A 28 2.10 34.15 -83.62
N ASN A 29 1.84 34.89 -82.56
CA ASN A 29 2.86 35.49 -81.69
C ASN A 29 3.82 36.35 -82.52
N ASN A 30 5.05 35.86 -82.75
CA ASN A 30 6.10 36.55 -83.51
C ASN A 30 6.46 35.84 -84.83
N HIS A 31 5.68 34.82 -85.23
CA HIS A 31 5.91 34.04 -86.44
C HIS A 31 4.89 34.39 -87.50
N GLU A 32 5.36 34.78 -88.68
CA GLU A 32 4.55 35.15 -89.83
C GLU A 32 4.38 33.97 -90.80
N TYR A 33 3.16 33.76 -91.27
CA TYR A 33 2.79 32.72 -92.23
C TYR A 33 1.99 33.32 -93.39
N SER A 34 2.14 32.75 -94.57
CA SER A 34 1.33 33.10 -95.74
C SER A 34 0.30 32.02 -96.00
N SER A 35 -0.94 32.43 -96.26
CA SER A 35 -2.05 31.57 -96.65
C SER A 35 -3.02 32.30 -97.59
N THR A 36 -4.03 31.62 -98.09
CA THR A 36 -5.12 32.26 -98.81
C THR A 36 -6.27 32.63 -97.88
N ILE A 37 -6.98 33.72 -98.20
CA ILE A 37 -8.16 34.12 -97.46
C ILE A 37 -9.21 33.01 -97.42
N PHE A 38 -9.42 32.28 -98.53
CA PHE A 38 -10.39 31.20 -98.57
C PHE A 38 -10.04 30.05 -97.65
N PHE A 39 -8.78 29.63 -97.62
CA PHE A 39 -8.37 28.54 -96.74
C PHE A 39 -8.50 28.96 -95.28
N LEU A 40 -8.01 30.15 -94.94
CA LEU A 40 -8.07 30.64 -93.56
C LEU A 40 -9.51 30.88 -93.09
N SER A 41 -10.36 31.51 -93.89
CA SER A 41 -11.78 31.67 -93.58
C SER A 41 -12.54 30.34 -93.54
N ALA A 42 -12.06 29.30 -94.23
CA ALA A 42 -12.63 27.96 -94.10
C ALA A 42 -12.36 27.39 -92.71
N ILE A 43 -11.12 27.44 -92.24
CA ILE A 43 -10.75 26.83 -90.95
C ILE A 43 -11.03 27.73 -89.73
N SER A 44 -11.13 29.05 -89.89
CA SER A 44 -11.30 30.02 -88.81
C SER A 44 -12.65 30.71 -88.90
N ASN A 45 -13.50 30.52 -87.91
CA ASN A 45 -14.78 31.23 -87.84
C ASN A 45 -14.60 32.74 -87.65
N LYS A 46 -13.52 33.15 -86.99
CA LYS A 46 -13.15 34.54 -86.81
C LYS A 46 -12.88 35.24 -88.13
N LEU A 47 -12.07 34.61 -89.00
CA LEU A 47 -11.77 35.14 -90.34
C LEU A 47 -12.92 34.93 -91.35
N LYS A 48 -13.78 33.94 -91.11
CA LYS A 48 -14.99 33.73 -91.92
C LYS A 48 -15.90 34.95 -91.90
N ASN A 49 -16.06 35.58 -90.74
CA ASN A 49 -16.95 36.74 -90.57
C ASN A 49 -16.46 37.97 -91.37
N ASP A 50 -15.15 38.11 -91.55
CA ASP A 50 -14.54 39.23 -92.28
C ASP A 50 -14.73 39.15 -93.80
N LEU A 51 -15.10 38.00 -94.35
CA LEU A 51 -15.42 37.86 -95.79
C LEU A 51 -16.63 38.70 -96.22
N ASN A 52 -17.48 39.10 -95.27
CA ASN A 52 -18.68 39.90 -95.53
C ASN A 52 -18.44 41.41 -95.43
N VAL A 53 -17.20 41.85 -95.17
CA VAL A 53 -16.81 43.25 -94.99
C VAL A 53 -16.31 43.84 -96.32
N GLU A 54 -16.59 45.12 -96.58
CA GLU A 54 -16.23 45.81 -97.84
C GLU A 54 -14.72 45.81 -98.12
N THR A 55 -13.88 45.80 -97.07
CA THR A 55 -12.41 45.71 -97.17
C THR A 55 -11.90 44.58 -96.28
N ILE A 56 -11.40 43.52 -96.91
CA ILE A 56 -10.83 42.37 -96.21
C ILE A 56 -9.41 42.72 -95.73
N PRO A 57 -9.09 42.57 -94.44
CA PRO A 57 -7.73 42.73 -93.92
C PRO A 57 -6.73 41.81 -94.64
N THR A 58 -5.54 42.34 -94.95
CA THR A 58 -4.47 41.55 -95.56
C THR A 58 -3.56 40.87 -94.54
N ASN A 59 -3.61 41.31 -93.28
CA ASN A 59 -2.77 40.82 -92.18
C ASN A 59 -3.62 40.53 -90.95
N TYR A 60 -3.45 39.35 -90.36
CA TYR A 60 -4.13 38.90 -89.15
C TYR A 60 -3.12 38.57 -88.07
N THR A 61 -3.30 39.07 -86.85
CA THR A 61 -2.38 38.79 -85.73
C THR A 61 -3.13 38.15 -84.58
N PHE A 62 -2.60 37.04 -84.08
CA PHE A 62 -3.11 36.31 -82.93
C PHE A 62 -2.00 36.05 -81.93
N THR A 63 -2.35 36.13 -80.65
CA THR A 63 -1.47 35.78 -79.54
C THR A 63 -2.03 34.58 -78.81
N CYS A 64 -1.18 33.59 -78.54
CA CYS A 64 -1.57 32.37 -77.83
C CYS A 64 -0.36 31.73 -77.16
N THR A 65 -0.61 30.85 -76.18
CA THR A 65 0.45 30.17 -75.46
C THR A 65 0.95 28.99 -76.29
N ILE A 66 2.24 28.99 -76.62
CA ILE A 66 2.90 27.89 -77.33
C ILE A 66 4.11 27.47 -76.50
N SER A 67 4.13 26.20 -76.10
CA SER A 67 5.15 25.61 -75.23
C SER A 67 6.20 24.80 -75.99
N ASP A 68 5.85 24.23 -77.14
CA ASP A 68 6.70 23.44 -78.00
C ASP A 68 7.03 24.20 -79.29
N GLU A 69 8.31 24.52 -79.50
CA GLU A 69 8.75 25.25 -80.70
C GLU A 69 8.44 24.49 -82.01
N ASN A 70 8.33 23.16 -81.98
CA ASN A 70 7.96 22.40 -83.17
C ASN A 70 6.53 22.66 -83.61
N THR A 71 5.67 23.19 -82.74
CA THR A 71 4.31 23.62 -83.10
C THR A 71 4.34 24.62 -84.25
N TYR A 72 5.29 25.57 -84.28
CA TYR A 72 5.40 26.53 -85.37
C TYR A 72 5.69 25.90 -86.74
N LYS A 73 6.42 24.77 -86.77
CA LYS A 73 6.61 24.00 -88.01
C LYS A 73 5.31 23.34 -88.47
N ILE A 74 4.49 22.88 -87.53
CA ILE A 74 3.16 22.31 -87.83
C ILE A 74 2.23 23.39 -88.37
N LEU A 75 2.27 24.59 -87.78
CA LEU A 75 1.49 25.74 -88.25
C LEU A 75 1.91 26.16 -89.66
N GLU A 76 3.19 26.10 -90.00
CA GLU A 76 3.66 26.38 -91.37
C GLU A 76 3.05 25.41 -92.39
N ASP A 77 3.03 24.12 -92.07
CA ASP A 77 2.37 23.13 -92.92
C ASP A 77 0.86 23.36 -93.00
N LEU A 78 0.21 23.64 -91.86
CA LEU A 78 -1.22 23.90 -91.77
C LEU A 78 -1.64 25.09 -92.64
N PHE A 79 -1.01 26.25 -92.46
CA PHE A 79 -1.36 27.48 -93.19
C PHE A 79 -0.98 27.44 -94.66
N LYS A 80 -0.09 26.54 -95.08
CA LYS A 80 0.13 26.21 -96.50
C LYS A 80 -0.94 25.29 -97.10
N GLY A 81 -1.97 24.95 -96.33
CA GLY A 81 -3.06 24.06 -96.75
C GLY A 81 -2.69 22.58 -96.73
N LYS A 82 -1.59 22.19 -96.07
CA LYS A 82 -1.26 20.77 -95.92
C LYS A 82 -2.04 20.20 -94.75
N LEU A 83 -2.83 19.16 -95.04
CA LEU A 83 -3.57 18.44 -94.01
C LEU A 83 -2.60 17.68 -93.10
N ILE A 84 -2.69 17.93 -91.80
CA ILE A 84 -1.86 17.27 -90.79
C ILE A 84 -2.40 15.84 -90.58
N ASN A 85 -1.74 14.87 -91.21
CA ASN A 85 -2.11 13.44 -91.15
C ASN A 85 -1.09 12.58 -90.38
N LYS A 86 -0.38 13.18 -89.41
CA LYS A 86 0.62 12.49 -88.59
C LYS A 86 0.21 12.46 -87.12
N VAL A 87 0.71 11.47 -86.39
CA VAL A 87 0.61 11.43 -84.93
C VAL A 87 1.39 12.62 -84.37
N LEU A 88 0.75 13.39 -83.50
CA LEU A 88 1.34 14.55 -82.85
C LEU A 88 1.59 14.24 -81.37
N GLU A 89 2.61 14.88 -80.81
CA GLU A 89 2.90 14.83 -79.37
C GLU A 89 1.88 15.66 -78.59
N ASP A 90 1.61 15.28 -77.34
CA ASP A 90 0.61 15.93 -76.50
C ASP A 90 0.88 17.42 -76.28
N SER A 91 2.16 17.83 -76.25
CA SER A 91 2.59 19.24 -76.19
C SER A 91 2.08 20.00 -77.41
N ILE A 92 2.39 19.51 -78.61
CA ILE A 92 1.98 20.08 -79.89
C ILE A 92 0.45 20.12 -80.01
N ILE A 93 -0.25 19.05 -79.61
CA ILE A 93 -1.73 19.03 -79.65
C ILE A 93 -2.31 20.10 -78.71
N THR A 94 -1.69 20.32 -77.54
CA THR A 94 -2.11 21.36 -76.59
C THR A 94 -1.85 22.76 -77.14
N ASP A 95 -0.69 23.00 -77.75
CA ASP A 95 -0.39 24.29 -78.37
C ASP A 95 -1.31 24.57 -79.58
N LEU A 96 -1.59 23.54 -80.40
CA LEU A 96 -2.54 23.65 -81.52
C LEU A 96 -3.95 23.99 -81.03
N PHE A 97 -4.35 23.52 -79.86
CA PHE A 97 -5.61 23.89 -79.24
C PHE A 97 -5.64 25.37 -78.84
N GLU A 98 -4.57 25.91 -78.25
CA GLU A 98 -4.49 27.35 -77.94
C GLU A 98 -4.55 28.21 -79.20
N VAL A 99 -3.89 27.78 -80.28
CA VAL A 99 -4.02 28.43 -81.60
C VAL A 99 -5.46 28.32 -82.11
N ALA A 100 -6.07 27.14 -81.99
CA ALA A 100 -7.43 26.89 -82.44
C ALA A 100 -8.45 27.76 -81.72
N VAL A 101 -8.30 27.99 -80.42
CA VAL A 101 -9.13 28.94 -79.68
C VAL A 101 -8.91 30.37 -80.19
N ALA A 102 -7.65 30.80 -80.36
CA ALA A 102 -7.33 32.17 -80.78
C ALA A 102 -7.91 32.55 -82.15
N ILE A 103 -7.92 31.60 -83.10
CA ILE A 103 -8.48 31.76 -84.44
C ILE A 103 -9.92 31.25 -84.56
N GLU A 104 -10.52 30.73 -83.48
CA GLU A 104 -11.85 30.08 -83.49
C GLU A 104 -11.96 28.97 -84.55
N CYS A 105 -11.00 28.05 -84.58
CA CYS A 105 -10.98 26.88 -85.46
C CYS A 105 -11.70 25.69 -84.82
N PRO A 106 -12.93 25.36 -85.24
CA PRO A 106 -13.74 24.38 -84.54
C PRO A 106 -13.27 22.94 -84.77
N ASP A 107 -12.69 22.61 -85.93
CA ASP A 107 -12.19 21.25 -86.21
C ASP A 107 -10.97 20.90 -85.34
N LEU A 108 -10.09 21.88 -85.07
CA LEU A 108 -8.93 21.68 -84.19
C LEU A 108 -9.34 21.64 -82.70
N ILE A 109 -10.37 22.39 -82.31
CA ILE A 109 -10.98 22.29 -80.98
C ILE A 109 -11.58 20.90 -80.77
N ASP A 110 -12.36 20.40 -81.73
CA ASP A 110 -12.94 19.06 -81.68
C ASP A 110 -11.84 17.99 -81.64
N TYR A 111 -10.78 18.16 -82.44
CA TYR A 111 -9.63 17.25 -82.42
C TYR A 111 -8.98 17.15 -81.04
N TYR A 112 -8.76 18.27 -80.34
CA TYR A 112 -8.25 18.26 -78.96
C TYR A 112 -9.20 17.50 -78.02
N TYR A 113 -10.50 17.79 -78.12
CA TYR A 113 -11.54 17.20 -77.27
C TYR A 113 -11.61 15.67 -77.43
N GLU A 114 -11.56 15.19 -78.67
CA GLU A 114 -11.60 13.77 -79.01
C GLU A 114 -10.28 13.06 -78.70
N ASN A 115 -9.14 13.68 -79.00
CA ASN A 115 -7.82 13.07 -78.81
C ASN A 115 -7.57 12.74 -77.33
N PHE A 116 -7.92 13.68 -76.44
CA PHE A 116 -7.77 13.50 -74.99
C PHE A 116 -9.00 12.91 -74.30
N GLN A 117 -10.02 12.51 -75.08
CA GLN A 117 -11.24 11.87 -74.58
C GLN A 117 -11.88 12.65 -73.43
N LEU A 118 -11.99 13.98 -73.58
CA LEU A 118 -12.32 14.88 -72.46
C LEU A 118 -13.68 14.60 -71.83
N SER A 119 -14.64 14.06 -72.60
CA SER A 119 -15.95 13.65 -72.11
C SER A 119 -15.94 12.52 -71.06
N GLN A 120 -14.83 11.79 -70.92
CA GLN A 120 -14.75 10.66 -70.00
C GLN A 120 -14.41 11.06 -68.56
N TYR A 121 -13.91 12.28 -68.33
CA TYR A 121 -13.49 12.81 -67.02
C TYR A 121 -12.71 11.80 -66.16
N THR A 122 -11.41 11.69 -66.41
CA THR A 122 -10.52 10.79 -65.69
C THR A 122 -9.34 11.56 -65.10
N LEU A 123 -8.67 11.00 -64.10
CA LEU A 123 -7.47 11.64 -63.53
C LEU A 123 -6.36 11.84 -64.58
N LYS A 124 -6.29 10.97 -65.61
CA LYS A 124 -5.29 11.06 -66.68
C LYS A 124 -5.50 12.24 -67.61
N ASN A 125 -6.74 12.64 -67.85
CA ASN A 125 -7.08 13.77 -68.72
C ASN A 125 -7.56 15.00 -67.95
N PHE A 126 -7.38 15.02 -66.62
CA PHE A 126 -7.80 16.13 -65.77
C PHE A 126 -7.13 17.44 -66.20
N ASP A 127 -5.81 17.46 -66.35
CA ASP A 127 -5.09 18.68 -66.76
C ASP A 127 -5.53 19.18 -68.14
N LYS A 128 -5.86 18.26 -69.06
CA LYS A 128 -6.37 18.58 -70.38
C LYS A 128 -7.80 19.16 -70.33
N ASN A 129 -8.64 18.64 -69.44
CA ASN A 129 -9.95 19.23 -69.15
C ASN A 129 -9.81 20.64 -68.56
N ILE A 130 -8.87 20.86 -67.63
CA ILE A 130 -8.62 22.19 -67.06
C ILE A 130 -8.22 23.16 -68.17
N THR A 131 -7.29 22.79 -69.06
CA THR A 131 -6.92 23.64 -70.21
C THR A 131 -8.11 23.94 -71.12
N TYR A 132 -8.95 22.95 -71.41
CA TYR A 132 -10.16 23.15 -72.20
C TYR A 132 -11.12 24.16 -71.52
N PHE A 133 -11.45 23.96 -70.25
CA PHE A 133 -12.41 24.79 -69.52
C PHE A 133 -11.90 26.20 -69.17
N LYS A 134 -10.65 26.56 -69.50
CA LYS A 134 -10.23 27.97 -69.47
C LYS A 134 -10.97 28.82 -70.49
N HIS A 135 -11.35 28.20 -71.61
CA HIS A 135 -11.93 28.88 -72.76
C HIS A 135 -13.41 28.53 -72.98
N PHE A 136 -13.90 27.48 -72.35
CA PHE A 136 -15.26 26.96 -72.50
C PHE A 136 -15.99 26.85 -71.16
N GLU A 137 -17.32 26.83 -71.21
CA GLU A 137 -18.16 26.69 -70.02
C GLU A 137 -17.94 25.36 -69.30
N LEU A 138 -17.86 25.44 -67.97
CA LEU A 138 -17.74 24.28 -67.09
C LEU A 138 -19.00 23.42 -67.15
N LYS A 139 -18.82 22.11 -67.27
CA LYS A 139 -19.91 21.14 -67.27
C LYS A 139 -20.14 20.55 -65.87
N ASP A 140 -21.39 20.35 -65.50
CA ASP A 140 -21.77 19.82 -64.17
C ASP A 140 -21.17 18.43 -63.92
N GLU A 141 -21.07 17.59 -64.94
CA GLU A 141 -20.45 16.27 -64.84
C GLU A 141 -18.95 16.36 -64.52
N PHE A 142 -18.27 17.37 -65.06
CA PHE A 142 -16.86 17.63 -64.73
C PHE A 142 -16.72 18.10 -63.29
N ILE A 143 -17.55 19.04 -62.84
CA ILE A 143 -17.53 19.51 -61.45
C ILE A 143 -17.80 18.35 -60.48
N THR A 144 -18.76 17.49 -60.81
CA THR A 144 -19.08 16.28 -60.05
C THR A 144 -17.89 15.33 -59.98
N PHE A 145 -17.21 15.10 -61.11
CA PHE A 145 -15.98 14.31 -61.12
C PHE A 145 -14.90 14.92 -60.22
N VAL A 146 -14.69 16.24 -60.27
CA VAL A 146 -13.67 16.94 -59.47
C VAL A 146 -13.97 16.84 -57.97
N SER A 147 -15.22 17.11 -57.56
CA SER A 147 -15.61 17.04 -56.15
C SER A 147 -15.46 15.64 -55.56
N GLN A 148 -15.77 14.59 -56.33
CA GLN A 148 -15.57 13.20 -55.91
C GLN A 148 -14.10 12.76 -55.82
N ASN A 149 -13.19 13.51 -56.47
CA ASN A 149 -11.78 13.14 -56.59
C ASN A 149 -10.82 14.16 -55.96
N ILE A 150 -11.29 15.01 -55.04
CA ILE A 150 -10.48 16.07 -54.40
C ILE A 150 -9.16 15.53 -53.84
N ASN A 151 -9.21 14.43 -53.10
CA ASN A 151 -8.02 13.82 -52.49
C ASN A 151 -7.07 13.20 -53.53
N ASN A 152 -7.60 12.65 -54.63
CA ASN A 152 -6.82 12.02 -55.68
C ASN A 152 -6.13 13.04 -56.58
N ILE A 153 -6.79 14.18 -56.84
CA ILE A 153 -6.22 15.31 -57.59
C ILE A 153 -5.19 16.05 -56.73
N GLY A 154 -5.47 16.16 -55.43
CA GLY A 154 -4.63 16.85 -54.45
C GLY A 154 -5.02 18.32 -54.30
N ILE A 155 -5.07 18.77 -53.04
CA ILE A 155 -5.47 20.15 -52.70
C ILE A 155 -4.59 21.20 -53.38
N PRO A 156 -3.24 21.11 -53.39
CA PRO A 156 -2.41 22.15 -54.02
C PRO A 156 -2.71 22.32 -55.52
N THR A 157 -2.91 21.20 -56.22
CA THR A 157 -3.28 21.19 -57.64
C THR A 157 -4.63 21.88 -57.85
N LEU A 158 -5.63 21.56 -57.03
CA LEU A 158 -6.95 22.19 -57.12
C LEU A 158 -6.91 23.69 -56.84
N ILE A 159 -6.09 24.15 -55.89
CA ILE A 159 -5.90 25.58 -55.64
C ILE A 159 -5.32 26.26 -56.89
N GLN A 160 -4.30 25.67 -57.53
CA GLN A 160 -3.74 26.19 -58.77
C GLN A 160 -4.79 26.21 -59.90
N CYS A 161 -5.63 25.18 -60.01
CA CYS A 161 -6.75 25.16 -60.94
C CYS A 161 -7.76 26.28 -60.66
N CYS A 162 -8.08 26.54 -59.39
CA CYS A 162 -8.96 27.65 -58.98
C CYS A 162 -8.35 29.01 -59.32
N SER A 163 -7.03 29.18 -59.19
CA SER A 163 -6.35 30.39 -59.65
C SER A 163 -6.43 30.56 -61.16
N SER A 164 -6.45 29.46 -61.92
CA SER A 164 -6.51 29.50 -63.39
C SER A 164 -7.93 29.61 -63.97
N LEU A 165 -8.93 28.97 -63.37
CA LEU A 165 -10.33 28.95 -63.83
C LEU A 165 -11.19 30.00 -63.11
N GLY A 166 -10.67 30.57 -62.03
CA GLY A 166 -11.28 31.66 -61.28
C GLY A 166 -12.26 31.23 -60.19
N TYR A 167 -12.89 32.24 -59.58
CA TYR A 167 -13.78 32.10 -58.43
C TYR A 167 -14.95 31.15 -58.67
N ASN A 168 -15.57 31.20 -59.85
CA ASN A 168 -16.73 30.38 -60.20
C ASN A 168 -16.41 28.87 -60.12
N PHE A 169 -15.20 28.45 -60.50
CA PHE A 169 -14.81 27.05 -60.43
C PHE A 169 -14.76 26.55 -58.98
N ALA A 170 -14.14 27.34 -58.09
CA ALA A 170 -14.08 27.01 -56.66
C ALA A 170 -15.48 26.96 -56.02
N GLU A 171 -16.34 27.92 -56.37
CA GLU A 171 -17.74 27.96 -55.92
C GLU A 171 -18.51 26.71 -56.34
N LEU A 172 -18.39 26.30 -57.61
CA LEU A 172 -19.08 25.12 -58.13
C LEU A 172 -18.59 23.82 -57.48
N ILE A 173 -17.28 23.69 -57.22
CA ILE A 173 -16.74 22.55 -56.46
C ILE A 173 -17.36 22.50 -55.06
N ILE A 174 -17.38 23.61 -54.33
CA ILE A 174 -17.93 23.66 -52.96
C ILE A 174 -19.42 23.30 -52.97
N LYS A 175 -20.21 23.87 -53.88
CA LYS A 175 -21.64 23.52 -54.04
C LYS A 175 -21.84 22.04 -54.33
N SER A 176 -21.00 21.47 -55.20
CA SER A 176 -21.03 20.06 -55.56
C SER A 176 -20.63 19.15 -54.38
N CYS A 177 -19.68 19.57 -53.54
CA CYS A 177 -19.33 18.85 -52.32
C CYS A 177 -20.49 18.85 -51.32
N ILE A 178 -21.15 20.00 -51.14
CA ILE A 178 -22.30 20.14 -50.24
C ILE A 178 -23.45 19.23 -50.69
N SER A 179 -23.81 19.27 -51.98
CA SER A 179 -24.93 18.47 -52.51
C SER A 179 -24.68 16.96 -52.41
N GLN A 180 -23.43 16.53 -52.51
CA GLN A 180 -23.02 15.13 -52.41
C GLN A 180 -22.59 14.71 -50.99
N SER A 181 -22.64 15.62 -50.01
CA SER A 181 -22.12 15.39 -48.65
C SER A 181 -20.65 14.90 -48.61
N ILE A 182 -19.83 15.43 -49.51
CA ILE A 182 -18.38 15.21 -49.55
C ILE A 182 -17.71 16.20 -48.60
N ASP A 183 -16.77 15.70 -47.78
CA ASP A 183 -15.94 16.55 -46.94
C ASP A 183 -14.95 17.36 -47.78
N CYS A 184 -15.06 18.69 -47.72
CA CYS A 184 -14.18 19.62 -48.42
C CYS A 184 -13.50 20.62 -47.46
N ASN A 185 -13.43 20.32 -46.16
CA ASN A 185 -12.85 21.21 -45.14
C ASN A 185 -11.41 21.64 -45.52
N ASP A 186 -10.52 20.70 -45.82
CA ASP A 186 -9.12 21.00 -46.18
C ASP A 186 -8.99 21.83 -47.46
N PHE A 187 -9.87 21.58 -48.43
CA PHE A 187 -9.92 22.35 -49.66
C PHE A 187 -10.32 23.81 -49.39
N VAL A 188 -11.38 24.02 -48.61
CA VAL A 188 -11.89 25.35 -48.26
C VAL A 188 -10.86 26.14 -47.44
N ILE A 189 -10.24 25.50 -46.43
CA ILE A 189 -9.17 26.10 -45.64
C ILE A 189 -8.03 26.56 -46.57
N SER A 190 -7.53 25.66 -47.41
CA SER A 190 -6.40 25.94 -48.30
C SER A 190 -6.73 27.03 -49.33
N LEU A 191 -7.98 27.08 -49.80
CA LEU A 191 -8.45 28.08 -50.74
C LEU A 191 -8.46 29.48 -50.11
N VAL A 192 -8.98 29.58 -48.90
CA VAL A 192 -9.01 30.82 -48.13
C VAL A 192 -7.60 31.27 -47.74
N GLU A 193 -6.73 30.34 -47.33
CA GLU A 193 -5.32 30.63 -47.00
C GLU A 193 -4.53 31.17 -48.20
N ASN A 194 -4.83 30.69 -49.41
CA ASN A 194 -4.14 31.12 -50.63
C ASN A 194 -4.56 32.52 -51.10
N SER A 195 -5.86 32.85 -51.02
CA SER A 195 -6.35 34.16 -51.43
C SER A 195 -7.61 34.58 -50.69
N LEU A 196 -7.59 35.81 -50.16
CA LEU A 196 -8.74 36.45 -49.51
C LEU A 196 -9.96 36.61 -50.44
N SER A 197 -9.77 36.57 -51.76
CA SER A 197 -10.88 36.64 -52.71
C SER A 197 -11.88 35.50 -52.56
N TYR A 198 -11.44 34.34 -52.04
CA TYR A 198 -12.29 33.18 -51.80
C TYR A 198 -12.97 33.16 -50.44
N PHE A 199 -12.69 34.13 -49.56
CA PHE A 199 -13.20 34.13 -48.19
C PHE A 199 -14.73 34.10 -48.14
N ASN A 200 -15.41 34.76 -49.08
CA ASN A 200 -16.87 34.75 -49.16
C ASN A 200 -17.47 33.35 -49.40
N LEU A 201 -16.69 32.40 -49.93
CA LEU A 201 -17.16 31.04 -50.18
C LEU A 201 -17.43 30.25 -48.90
N ILE A 202 -16.86 30.64 -47.76
CA ILE A 202 -17.18 29.98 -46.48
C ILE A 202 -18.67 30.13 -46.12
N LEU A 203 -19.32 31.20 -46.59
CA LEU A 203 -20.74 31.45 -46.35
C LEU A 203 -21.65 30.45 -47.06
N LEU A 204 -21.12 29.66 -48.00
CA LEU A 204 -21.85 28.57 -48.64
C LEU A 204 -21.95 27.35 -47.73
N LEU A 205 -21.12 27.25 -46.69
CA LEU A 205 -21.06 26.10 -45.81
C LEU A 205 -21.91 26.33 -44.56
N ASP A 206 -22.70 25.33 -44.18
CA ASP A 206 -23.31 25.32 -42.86
C ASP A 206 -22.26 25.02 -41.79
N GLU A 207 -22.40 25.62 -40.59
CA GLU A 207 -21.47 25.38 -39.47
C GLU A 207 -21.31 23.88 -39.14
N SER A 208 -22.37 23.09 -39.32
CA SER A 208 -22.37 21.64 -39.08
C SER A 208 -21.47 20.84 -40.02
N LYS A 209 -21.13 21.40 -41.19
CA LYS A 209 -20.26 20.77 -42.18
C LYS A 209 -18.78 21.10 -41.96
N LEU A 210 -18.50 22.12 -41.14
CA LEU A 210 -17.16 22.49 -40.75
C LEU A 210 -16.73 21.74 -39.50
N ASN A 211 -15.59 21.05 -39.56
CA ASN A 211 -15.01 20.44 -38.38
C ASN A 211 -14.36 21.51 -37.46
N GLU A 212 -14.10 21.17 -36.20
CA GLU A 212 -13.57 22.14 -35.23
C GLU A 212 -12.19 22.71 -35.62
N GLU A 213 -11.35 21.90 -36.28
CA GLU A 213 -10.05 22.36 -36.78
C GLU A 213 -10.20 23.41 -37.88
N ALA A 214 -11.12 23.18 -38.82
CA ALA A 214 -11.45 24.10 -39.90
C ALA A 214 -11.98 25.42 -39.35
N LYS A 215 -12.91 25.37 -38.39
CA LYS A 215 -13.43 26.57 -37.71
C LYS A 215 -12.28 27.38 -37.08
N ILE A 216 -11.39 26.73 -36.34
CA ILE A 216 -10.24 27.39 -35.69
C ILE A 216 -9.30 28.02 -36.72
N LYS A 217 -8.97 27.30 -37.81
CA LYS A 217 -8.08 27.81 -38.86
C LYS A 217 -8.69 28.99 -39.61
N ILE A 218 -9.97 28.90 -39.97
CA ILE A 218 -10.71 30.00 -40.63
C ILE A 218 -10.74 31.24 -39.72
N ILE A 219 -11.05 31.07 -38.42
CA ILE A 219 -11.02 32.17 -37.43
C ILE A 219 -9.62 32.78 -37.32
N SER A 220 -8.59 31.95 -37.18
CA SER A 220 -7.20 32.40 -37.06
C SER A 220 -6.78 33.22 -38.28
N PHE A 221 -7.09 32.71 -39.47
CA PHE A 221 -6.74 33.39 -40.71
C PHE A 221 -7.53 34.69 -40.89
N TYR A 222 -8.80 34.72 -40.49
CA TYR A 222 -9.61 35.93 -40.46
C TYR A 222 -9.00 37.03 -39.60
N PHE A 223 -8.67 36.74 -38.34
CA PHE A 223 -8.08 37.72 -37.43
C PHE A 223 -6.71 38.22 -37.91
N ASN A 224 -5.90 37.34 -38.50
CA ASN A 224 -4.64 37.74 -39.11
C ASN A 224 -4.85 38.69 -40.31
N SER A 225 -5.94 38.54 -41.04
CA SER A 225 -6.29 39.34 -42.22
C SER A 225 -6.97 40.66 -41.85
N LEU A 226 -7.71 40.71 -40.73
CA LEU A 226 -8.26 41.96 -40.17
C LEU A 226 -7.18 42.99 -39.83
N ASN A 227 -6.01 42.52 -39.38
CA ASN A 227 -4.87 43.40 -39.11
C ASN A 227 -4.32 44.08 -40.38
N LYS A 228 -4.76 43.67 -41.58
CA LYS A 228 -4.39 44.24 -42.87
C LYS A 228 -5.48 45.13 -43.49
N ASP A 229 -6.59 45.39 -42.78
CA ASP A 229 -7.73 46.19 -43.27
C ASP A 229 -8.46 45.62 -44.51
N GLU A 230 -8.17 44.38 -44.93
CA GLU A 230 -8.61 43.81 -46.21
C GLU A 230 -9.97 43.07 -46.15
N VAL A 231 -10.44 42.64 -44.96
CA VAL A 231 -11.69 41.87 -44.83
C VAL A 231 -12.69 42.61 -43.92
N LYS A 232 -13.59 43.40 -44.53
CA LYS A 232 -14.66 44.15 -43.84
C LYS A 232 -16.05 43.71 -44.29
N ASN A 233 -16.26 42.40 -44.44
CA ASN A 233 -17.59 41.87 -44.77
C ASN A 233 -18.34 41.51 -43.47
N GLU A 234 -19.39 42.27 -43.15
CA GLU A 234 -20.23 42.07 -41.96
C GLU A 234 -20.85 40.66 -41.90
N SER A 235 -21.20 40.07 -43.05
CA SER A 235 -21.73 38.71 -43.10
C SER A 235 -20.69 37.66 -42.71
N ILE A 236 -19.44 37.84 -43.14
CA ILE A 236 -18.31 36.99 -42.72
C ILE A 236 -18.06 37.15 -41.22
N ILE A 237 -18.09 38.38 -40.70
CA ILE A 237 -17.92 38.64 -39.26
C ILE A 237 -18.99 37.89 -38.46
N ALA A 238 -20.26 38.03 -38.85
CA ALA A 238 -21.37 37.39 -38.18
C ALA A 238 -21.24 35.85 -38.19
N TYR A 239 -20.87 35.30 -39.35
CA TYR A 239 -20.66 33.86 -39.52
C TYR A 239 -19.49 33.34 -38.67
N ILE A 240 -18.34 34.02 -38.68
CA ILE A 240 -17.19 33.65 -37.84
C ILE A 240 -17.49 33.77 -36.35
N ASN A 241 -18.22 34.81 -35.95
CA ASN A 241 -18.62 34.99 -34.56
C ASN A 241 -19.57 33.88 -34.07
N SER A 242 -20.32 33.24 -34.97
CA SER A 242 -21.18 32.11 -34.59
C SER A 242 -20.39 30.87 -34.14
N PHE A 243 -19.12 30.75 -34.55
CA PHE A 243 -18.23 29.67 -34.13
C PHE A 243 -17.70 29.83 -32.70
N LEU A 244 -17.73 31.04 -32.14
CA LEU A 244 -17.09 31.31 -30.83
C LEU A 244 -17.76 30.58 -29.66
N PRO A 245 -19.11 30.53 -29.53
CA PRO A 245 -19.77 29.80 -28.45
C PRO A 245 -19.47 28.30 -28.48
N SER A 246 -19.42 27.68 -29.67
CA SER A 246 -19.12 26.25 -29.83
C SER A 246 -17.67 25.91 -29.44
N LEU A 247 -16.73 26.82 -29.65
CA LEU A 247 -15.32 26.65 -29.28
C LEU A 247 -15.00 27.00 -27.81
N THR A 248 -15.78 27.87 -27.18
CA THR A 248 -15.52 28.37 -25.81
C THR A 248 -16.12 27.47 -24.72
N ASN A 249 -17.32 26.93 -24.93
CA ASN A 249 -17.99 26.10 -23.93
C ASN A 249 -17.18 24.83 -23.55
N PRO A 250 -16.63 24.04 -24.50
CA PRO A 250 -15.87 22.84 -24.15
C PRO A 250 -14.56 23.14 -23.41
N ARG A 251 -13.95 24.32 -23.65
CA ARG A 251 -12.74 24.75 -22.94
C ARG A 251 -13.04 25.09 -21.49
N ILE A 252 -14.13 25.84 -21.25
CA ILE A 252 -14.59 26.19 -19.90
C ILE A 252 -14.96 24.92 -19.12
N GLU A 253 -15.66 23.98 -19.76
CA GLU A 253 -16.02 22.69 -19.16
C GLU A 253 -14.78 21.85 -18.83
N ASN A 254 -13.79 21.77 -19.73
CA ASN A 254 -12.53 21.09 -19.46
C ASN A 254 -11.74 21.72 -18.30
N GLU A 255 -11.70 23.05 -18.21
CA GLU A 255 -11.07 23.72 -17.07
C GLU A 255 -11.80 23.42 -15.76
N LYS A 256 -13.13 23.39 -15.78
CA LYS A 256 -13.95 23.01 -14.62
C LYS A 256 -13.66 21.58 -14.18
N LEU A 257 -13.66 20.62 -15.11
CA LEU A 257 -13.34 19.22 -14.84
C LEU A 257 -11.90 19.03 -14.32
N ARG A 258 -10.94 19.82 -14.83
CA ARG A 258 -9.57 19.82 -14.30
C ARG A 258 -9.52 20.26 -12.84
N LYS A 259 -10.19 21.37 -12.49
CA LYS A 259 -10.27 21.86 -11.11
C LYS A 259 -10.96 20.84 -10.19
N GLU A 260 -12.06 20.23 -10.65
CA GLU A 260 -12.73 19.16 -9.90
C GLU A 260 -11.80 17.96 -9.68
N SER A 261 -11.03 17.54 -10.71
CA SER A 261 -10.05 16.47 -10.59
C SER A 261 -8.91 16.78 -9.59
N GLU A 262 -8.44 18.02 -9.55
CA GLU A 262 -7.44 18.47 -8.58
C GLU A 262 -7.98 18.40 -7.15
N ILE A 263 -9.20 18.89 -6.91
CA ILE A 263 -9.87 18.82 -5.60
C ILE A 263 -10.00 17.35 -5.15
N THR A 264 -10.47 16.46 -6.04
CA THR A 264 -10.61 15.02 -5.71
C THR A 264 -9.26 14.35 -5.41
N LYS A 265 -8.15 14.79 -6.04
CA LYS A 265 -6.81 14.27 -5.71
C LYS A 265 -6.37 14.71 -4.32
N GLU A 266 -6.61 15.97 -3.96
CA GLU A 266 -6.29 16.48 -2.62
C GLU A 266 -7.09 15.77 -1.53
N GLU A 267 -8.38 15.51 -1.76
CA GLU A 267 -9.23 14.73 -0.85
C GLU A 267 -8.73 13.29 -0.69
N ASN A 268 -8.35 12.62 -1.78
CA ASN A 268 -7.78 11.27 -1.71
C ASN A 268 -6.46 11.23 -0.93
N GLU A 269 -5.59 12.22 -1.09
CA GLU A 269 -4.34 12.32 -0.32
C GLU A 269 -4.61 12.55 1.17
N LYS A 270 -5.63 13.35 1.53
CA LYS A 270 -6.07 13.50 2.93
C LYS A 270 -6.58 12.18 3.50
N LEU A 271 -7.47 11.49 2.79
CA LEU A 271 -8.01 10.19 3.22
C LEU A 271 -6.91 9.13 3.36
N ARG A 272 -5.89 9.14 2.50
CA ARG A 272 -4.71 8.27 2.63
C ARG A 272 -3.95 8.52 3.92
N LYS A 273 -3.68 9.79 4.25
CA LYS A 273 -2.99 10.17 5.50
C LYS A 273 -3.80 9.79 6.74
N GLU A 274 -5.11 10.01 6.71
CA GLU A 274 -6.00 9.58 7.79
C GLU A 274 -5.98 8.07 7.97
N SER A 275 -6.09 7.30 6.88
CA SER A 275 -6.04 5.83 6.90
C SER A 275 -4.71 5.32 7.48
N GLU A 276 -3.59 5.94 7.13
CA GLU A 276 -2.27 5.57 7.64
C GLU A 276 -2.12 5.90 9.13
N THR A 277 -2.69 7.02 9.58
CA THR A 277 -2.74 7.41 10.99
C THR A 277 -3.57 6.42 11.81
N THR A 278 -4.79 6.07 11.35
CA THR A 278 -5.64 5.06 12.00
C THR A 278 -4.97 3.68 12.05
N LYS A 279 -4.17 3.33 11.04
CA LYS A 279 -3.40 2.08 11.05
C LYS A 279 -2.33 2.08 12.14
N GLN A 280 -1.59 3.19 12.28
CA GLN A 280 -0.59 3.35 13.35
C GLN A 280 -1.24 3.29 14.75
N GLU A 281 -2.36 3.98 14.94
CA GLU A 281 -3.12 3.92 16.21
C GLU A 281 -3.57 2.50 16.55
N ASN A 282 -4.07 1.74 15.58
CA ASN A 282 -4.44 0.34 15.78
C ASN A 282 -3.24 -0.54 16.16
N ASP A 283 -2.07 -0.31 15.56
CA ASP A 283 -0.85 -1.04 15.91
C ASP A 283 -0.37 -0.73 17.34
N VAL A 284 -0.54 0.51 17.80
CA VAL A 284 -0.26 0.90 19.20
C VAL A 284 -1.22 0.17 20.16
N ILE A 285 -2.52 0.22 19.89
CA ILE A 285 -3.54 -0.45 20.72
C ILE A 285 -3.30 -1.97 20.77
N ARG A 286 -2.89 -2.59 19.66
CA ARG A 286 -2.52 -4.02 19.64
C ARG A 286 -1.35 -4.33 20.56
N LYS A 287 -0.29 -3.53 20.53
CA LYS A 287 0.87 -3.71 21.41
C LYS A 287 0.51 -3.52 22.88
N GLU A 288 -0.28 -2.49 23.20
CA GLU A 288 -0.77 -2.28 24.57
C GLU A 288 -1.63 -3.47 25.05
N SER A 289 -2.47 -4.02 24.18
CA SER A 289 -3.27 -5.21 24.49
C SER A 289 -2.39 -6.44 24.78
N GLU A 290 -1.30 -6.63 24.04
CA GLU A 290 -0.33 -7.72 24.30
C GLU A 290 0.40 -7.53 25.63
N ILE A 291 0.83 -6.30 25.95
CA ILE A 291 1.47 -5.98 27.24
C ILE A 291 0.51 -6.28 28.39
N ASN A 292 -0.74 -5.81 28.29
CA ASN A 292 -1.76 -6.05 29.31
C ASN A 292 -2.05 -7.54 29.51
N LYS A 293 -2.04 -8.36 28.43
CA LYS A 293 -2.18 -9.82 28.54
C LYS A 293 -1.03 -10.44 29.33
N ILE A 294 0.22 -10.04 29.04
CA ILE A 294 1.40 -10.52 29.76
C ILE A 294 1.32 -10.15 31.24
N GLU A 295 0.89 -8.93 31.56
CA GLU A 295 0.73 -8.47 32.94
C GLU A 295 -0.37 -9.23 33.69
N ILE A 296 -1.51 -9.48 33.06
CA ILE A 296 -2.58 -10.33 33.61
C ILE A 296 -2.05 -11.73 33.91
N ASP A 297 -1.27 -12.33 33.02
CA ASP A 297 -0.74 -13.68 33.23
C ASP A 297 0.31 -13.73 34.36
N LYS A 298 1.12 -12.68 34.51
CA LYS A 298 2.02 -12.53 35.68
C LYS A 298 1.24 -12.44 36.99
N LEU A 299 0.22 -11.59 37.04
CA LEU A 299 -0.62 -11.43 38.24
C LEU A 299 -1.34 -12.74 38.60
N LYS A 300 -1.80 -13.51 37.61
CA LYS A 300 -2.37 -14.85 37.85
C LYS A 300 -1.36 -15.80 38.49
N GLN A 301 -0.10 -15.81 38.02
CA GLN A 301 0.94 -16.65 38.61
C GLN A 301 1.26 -16.23 40.05
N GLU A 302 1.33 -14.93 40.31
CA GLU A 302 1.58 -14.38 41.64
C GLU A 302 0.45 -14.73 42.62
N ILE A 303 -0.82 -14.60 42.19
CA ILE A 303 -1.99 -15.06 42.95
C ILE A 303 -1.88 -16.56 43.30
N GLU A 304 -1.43 -17.40 42.37
CA GLU A 304 -1.31 -18.84 42.59
C GLU A 304 -0.13 -19.21 43.51
N ILE A 305 0.93 -18.40 43.54
CA ILE A 305 2.00 -18.52 44.53
C ILE A 305 1.47 -18.14 45.92
N LEU A 306 0.82 -16.97 46.05
CA LEU A 306 0.27 -16.49 47.32
C LEU A 306 -0.76 -17.46 47.90
N LYS A 307 -1.62 -18.07 47.07
CA LYS A 307 -2.55 -19.12 47.52
C LYS A 307 -1.82 -20.30 48.15
N ARG A 308 -0.73 -20.78 47.53
CA ARG A 308 0.08 -21.89 48.06
C ARG A 308 0.78 -21.50 49.35
N GLU A 309 1.26 -20.26 49.48
CA GLU A 309 1.85 -19.76 50.73
C GLU A 309 0.82 -19.67 51.85
N ILE A 310 -0.38 -19.15 51.57
CA ILE A 310 -1.50 -19.12 52.53
C ILE A 310 -1.86 -20.54 52.98
N GLU A 311 -1.91 -21.50 52.05
CA GLU A 311 -2.21 -22.89 52.38
C GLU A 311 -1.15 -23.52 53.30
N LYS A 312 0.15 -23.27 53.04
CA LYS A 312 1.23 -23.67 53.95
C LYS A 312 1.14 -23.00 55.31
N TYR A 313 0.95 -21.68 55.35
CA TYR A 313 0.84 -20.93 56.59
C TYR A 313 -0.35 -21.39 57.44
N ASN A 314 -1.43 -21.87 56.84
CA ASN A 314 -2.56 -22.45 57.56
C ASN A 314 -2.31 -23.88 58.07
N GLN A 315 -1.37 -24.63 57.50
CA GLN A 315 -0.99 -25.98 57.98
C GLN A 315 -0.10 -25.92 59.22
N ASP A 316 0.79 -24.94 59.32
CA ASP A 316 1.75 -24.81 60.42
C ASP A 316 1.10 -24.68 61.81
N PRO A 317 0.08 -23.83 62.06
CA PRO A 317 -0.60 -23.75 63.35
C PRO A 317 -1.24 -25.07 63.76
N ASN A 318 -1.75 -25.85 62.80
CA ASN A 318 -2.32 -27.16 63.08
C ASN A 318 -1.23 -28.16 63.48
N SER A 319 -0.05 -28.12 62.85
CA SER A 319 1.08 -28.98 63.24
C SER A 319 1.58 -28.63 64.65
N TYR A 320 1.77 -27.34 64.95
CA TYR A 320 2.18 -26.88 66.28
C TYR A 320 1.13 -27.19 67.35
N LYS A 321 -0.17 -27.13 67.02
CA LYS A 321 -1.24 -27.50 67.95
C LYS A 321 -1.19 -28.97 68.32
N ILE A 322 -0.99 -29.85 67.32
CA ILE A 322 -0.82 -31.30 67.54
C ILE A 322 0.40 -31.59 68.42
N GLU A 323 1.52 -30.90 68.19
CA GLU A 323 2.74 -31.05 68.99
C GLU A 323 2.55 -30.53 70.43
N ASN A 324 1.88 -29.39 70.61
CA ASN A 324 1.55 -28.85 71.94
C ASN A 324 0.65 -29.82 72.74
N ASP A 325 -0.35 -30.42 72.09
CA ASP A 325 -1.23 -31.41 72.70
C ASP A 325 -0.47 -32.68 73.12
N LYS A 326 0.54 -33.11 72.34
CA LYS A 326 1.44 -34.21 72.73
C LYS A 326 2.27 -33.84 73.97
N LEU A 327 2.95 -32.69 73.93
CA LEU A 327 3.78 -32.22 75.05
C LEU A 327 2.96 -32.03 76.34
N ARG A 328 1.72 -31.55 76.24
CA ARG A 328 0.79 -31.46 77.38
C ARG A 328 0.52 -32.83 78.02
N LYS A 329 0.25 -33.86 77.20
CA LYS A 329 0.03 -35.23 77.68
C LYS A 329 1.27 -35.79 78.37
N GLU A 330 2.45 -35.59 77.79
CA GLU A 330 3.72 -36.01 78.39
C GLU A 330 3.96 -35.31 79.73
N LEU A 331 3.67 -34.01 79.82
CA LEU A 331 3.80 -33.23 81.05
C LEU A 331 2.82 -33.70 82.14
N ASP A 332 1.60 -34.09 81.78
CA ASP A 332 0.64 -34.66 82.72
C ASP A 332 1.02 -36.08 83.20
N ILE A 333 1.73 -36.86 82.38
CA ILE A 333 2.32 -38.14 82.80
C ILE A 333 3.44 -37.88 83.80
N ALA A 334 4.39 -37.00 83.46
CA ALA A 334 5.50 -36.66 84.35
C ALA A 334 5.04 -36.07 85.69
N LYS A 335 3.97 -35.26 85.71
CA LYS A 335 3.36 -34.76 86.95
C LYS A 335 2.82 -35.88 87.84
N ARG A 336 2.18 -36.90 87.24
CA ARG A 336 1.68 -38.07 87.98
C ARG A 336 2.83 -38.87 88.58
N GLU A 337 3.88 -39.12 87.79
CA GLU A 337 5.09 -39.80 88.29
C GLU A 337 5.73 -39.04 89.47
N ILE A 338 5.86 -37.71 89.38
CA ILE A 338 6.37 -36.89 90.49
C ILE A 338 5.46 -36.97 91.73
N ALA A 339 4.14 -37.02 91.54
CA ALA A 339 3.20 -37.15 92.65
C ALA A 339 3.33 -38.51 93.35
N ASP A 340 3.53 -39.58 92.59
CA ASP A 340 3.75 -40.91 93.15
C ASP A 340 5.10 -41.01 93.87
N TYR A 341 6.20 -40.48 93.28
CA TYR A 341 7.50 -40.40 93.96
C TYR A 341 7.50 -39.58 95.26
N LYS A 342 6.53 -38.68 95.45
CA LYS A 342 6.38 -37.92 96.70
C LYS A 342 5.63 -38.67 97.80
N LYS A 343 4.89 -39.74 97.48
CA LYS A 343 4.20 -40.58 98.48
C LYS A 343 5.19 -41.48 99.21
N ASP A 344 6.12 -42.10 98.49
CA ASP A 344 7.08 -43.05 99.08
C ASP A 344 7.84 -42.48 100.31
N PRO A 345 8.43 -41.26 100.28
CA PRO A 345 9.15 -40.73 101.44
C PRO A 345 8.26 -40.42 102.64
N ASN A 346 6.96 -40.13 102.40
CA ASN A 346 6.01 -39.88 103.48
C ASN A 346 5.58 -41.20 104.13
N GLU A 347 5.34 -42.25 103.35
CA GLU A 347 5.06 -43.59 103.88
C GLU A 347 6.22 -44.12 104.72
N TYR A 348 7.47 -43.98 104.25
CA TYR A 348 8.67 -44.35 105.02
C TYR A 348 8.88 -43.50 106.29
N LYS A 349 8.40 -42.25 106.31
CA LYS A 349 8.43 -41.41 107.52
C LYS A 349 7.43 -41.87 108.56
N GLU A 350 6.20 -42.19 108.16
CA GLU A 350 5.16 -42.71 109.05
C GLU A 350 5.56 -44.06 109.66
N GLU A 351 6.15 -44.94 108.85
CA GLU A 351 6.67 -46.23 109.34
C GLU A 351 7.81 -46.05 110.35
N ASN A 352 8.74 -45.13 110.11
CA ASN A 352 9.79 -44.78 111.07
C ASN A 352 9.25 -44.21 112.40
N GLU A 353 8.18 -43.40 112.36
CA GLU A 353 7.53 -42.91 113.57
C GLU A 353 6.91 -44.03 114.40
N LYS A 354 6.26 -45.01 113.75
CA LYS A 354 5.70 -46.18 114.44
C LYS A 354 6.79 -46.98 115.15
N VAL A 355 7.88 -47.30 114.44
CA VAL A 355 9.02 -48.03 115.02
C VAL A 355 9.63 -47.27 116.21
N ARG A 356 9.72 -45.93 116.15
CA ARG A 356 10.18 -45.13 117.29
C ARG A 356 9.29 -45.25 118.53
N LYS A 357 7.96 -45.26 118.36
CA LYS A 357 7.00 -45.41 119.47
C LYS A 357 7.07 -46.80 120.11
N GLU A 358 7.27 -47.84 119.31
CA GLU A 358 7.50 -49.21 119.80
C GLU A 358 8.80 -49.31 120.61
N LEU A 359 9.87 -48.65 120.15
CA LEU A 359 11.14 -48.61 120.87
C LEU A 359 11.03 -47.94 122.25
N GLU A 360 10.23 -46.88 122.35
CA GLU A 360 10.03 -46.15 123.61
C GLU A 360 9.18 -46.94 124.62
N THR A 361 8.17 -47.68 124.16
CA THR A 361 7.37 -48.55 125.02
C THR A 361 8.20 -49.70 125.61
N ILE A 362 9.06 -50.34 124.80
CA ILE A 362 10.01 -51.37 125.26
C ILE A 362 11.00 -50.81 126.30
N ARG A 363 11.43 -49.55 126.17
CA ARG A 363 12.29 -48.90 127.17
C ARG A 363 11.60 -48.72 128.50
N GLN A 364 10.34 -48.27 128.51
CA GLN A 364 9.56 -48.10 129.73
C GLN A 364 9.30 -49.43 130.44
N GLU A 365 9.03 -50.50 129.69
CA GLU A 365 8.90 -51.85 130.26
C GLU A 365 10.20 -52.35 130.90
N ASN A 366 11.34 -52.13 130.24
CA ASN A 366 12.66 -52.43 130.81
C ASN A 366 12.93 -51.67 132.11
N GLU A 367 12.51 -50.40 132.19
CA GLU A 367 12.70 -49.59 133.40
C GLU A 367 11.83 -50.09 134.57
N LYS A 368 10.59 -50.53 134.29
CA LYS A 368 9.71 -51.18 135.27
C LYS A 368 10.32 -52.49 135.78
N LEU A 369 10.84 -53.33 134.89
CA LEU A 369 11.52 -54.57 135.26
C LEU A 369 12.74 -54.32 136.14
N ARG A 370 13.55 -53.29 135.84
CA ARG A 370 14.69 -52.89 136.70
C ARG A 370 14.25 -52.48 138.10
N LYS A 371 13.16 -51.73 138.24
CA LYS A 371 12.62 -51.35 139.55
C LYS A 371 12.12 -52.55 140.36
N ALA A 372 11.48 -53.53 139.69
CA ALA A 372 11.04 -54.77 140.34
C ALA A 372 12.21 -55.63 140.84
N ILE A 373 13.31 -55.71 140.06
CA ILE A 373 14.53 -56.40 140.48
C ILE A 373 15.12 -55.74 141.74
N TYR A 374 15.15 -54.40 141.77
CA TYR A 374 15.68 -53.65 142.91
C TYR A 374 14.86 -53.88 144.20
N SER A 375 13.54 -53.95 144.12
CA SER A 375 12.70 -54.24 145.30
C SER A 375 12.91 -55.67 145.83
N SER A 376 13.02 -56.67 144.96
CA SER A 376 13.29 -58.05 145.39
C SER A 376 14.66 -58.21 146.04
N GLN A 377 15.67 -57.45 145.59
CA GLN A 377 16.98 -57.42 146.25
C GLN A 377 16.93 -56.85 147.67
N GLN A 378 16.06 -55.86 147.92
CA GLN A 378 15.85 -55.33 149.27
C GLN A 378 15.14 -56.33 150.19
N GLU A 379 14.16 -57.09 149.69
CA GLU A 379 13.50 -58.15 150.47
C GLU A 379 14.48 -59.27 150.88
N ILE A 380 15.38 -59.68 149.97
CA ILE A 380 16.43 -60.68 150.28
C ILE A 380 17.36 -60.19 151.39
N ALA A 381 17.73 -58.91 151.38
CA ALA A 381 18.61 -58.33 152.40
C ALA A 381 17.97 -58.30 153.81
N ILE A 382 16.65 -58.13 153.88
CA ILE A 382 15.90 -58.15 155.15
C ILE A 382 15.84 -59.56 155.72
N LEU A 383 15.51 -60.56 154.88
CA LEU A 383 15.43 -61.97 155.27
C LEU A 383 16.79 -62.52 155.73
N SER A 384 17.89 -62.09 155.12
CA SER A 384 19.25 -62.46 155.53
C SER A 384 19.58 -62.00 156.96
N LYS A 385 19.19 -60.78 157.35
CA LYS A 385 19.40 -60.26 158.71
C LYS A 385 18.59 -61.02 159.77
N GLU A 386 17.42 -61.53 159.38
CA GLU A 386 16.55 -62.31 160.26
C GLU A 386 17.07 -63.74 160.50
N ALA A 387 17.75 -64.33 159.51
CA ALA A 387 18.40 -65.63 159.65
C ALA A 387 19.63 -65.57 160.57
N GLU A 388 20.42 -64.49 160.50
CA GLU A 388 21.61 -64.29 161.35
C GLU A 388 21.28 -64.09 162.83
N SER A 389 20.13 -63.49 163.16
CA SER A 389 19.74 -63.24 164.55
C SER A 389 19.31 -64.53 165.26
N LYS A 390 18.58 -65.42 164.58
CA LYS A 390 18.14 -66.72 165.09
C LYS A 390 19.32 -67.69 165.31
N SER A 391 20.36 -67.61 164.49
CA SER A 391 21.59 -68.41 164.64
C SER A 391 22.36 -68.06 165.93
N ARG A 392 22.37 -66.79 166.36
CA ARG A 392 23.00 -66.36 167.63
C ARG A 392 22.29 -66.89 168.88
N THR A 393 20.97 -67.09 168.80
CA THR A 393 20.18 -67.63 169.91
C THR A 393 20.47 -69.12 170.15
N ILE A 394 20.76 -69.88 169.09
CA ILE A 394 21.08 -71.31 169.15
C ILE A 394 22.49 -71.54 169.73
N ALA A 395 23.45 -70.66 169.44
CA ALA A 395 24.83 -70.78 169.93
C ALA A 395 25.01 -70.52 171.44
N GLY A 396 24.00 -69.94 172.13
CA GLY A 396 24.07 -69.66 173.58
C GLY A 396 23.64 -70.84 174.47
N ILE A 397 22.73 -71.69 173.99
CA ILE A 397 22.18 -72.82 174.77
C ILE A 397 23.19 -73.96 174.93
N LEU A 398 24.21 -74.05 174.06
CA LEU A 398 25.15 -75.16 173.97
C LEU A 398 26.41 -75.06 174.88
N ARG A 399 26.48 -74.12 175.83
CA ARG A 399 27.71 -73.87 176.63
C ARG A 399 27.69 -74.30 178.12
N ASN A 400 26.71 -75.11 178.55
CA ASN A 400 26.52 -75.54 179.96
C ASN A 400 26.74 -77.04 180.26
N LEU A 401 27.46 -77.80 179.42
CA LEU A 401 27.85 -79.19 179.73
C LEU A 401 29.31 -79.48 179.30
N GLU A 402 29.97 -80.27 180.13
CA GLU A 402 31.41 -80.36 180.46
C GLU A 402 32.36 -81.15 179.53
N ASP A 403 33.63 -80.70 179.50
CA ASP A 403 34.93 -81.42 179.48
C ASP A 403 35.44 -82.17 178.20
N PRO A 404 36.72 -82.62 178.12
CA PRO A 404 37.81 -81.91 177.43
C PRO A 404 38.54 -82.70 176.30
N ASN A 405 39.38 -81.97 175.55
CA ASN A 405 40.63 -82.42 174.87
C ASN A 405 40.59 -83.08 173.46
N MET A 406 41.48 -82.54 172.60
CA MET A 406 42.15 -83.08 171.38
C MET A 406 41.29 -83.29 170.12
N ASP A 407 41.70 -83.08 168.87
CA ASP A 407 42.81 -82.39 168.19
C ASP A 407 42.54 -82.49 166.65
N ASP A 408 43.26 -81.67 165.86
CA ASP A 408 43.66 -81.87 164.44
C ASP A 408 42.60 -81.80 163.31
N GLU A 409 42.87 -81.38 162.06
CA GLU A 409 43.91 -80.59 161.38
C GLU A 409 43.42 -80.35 159.91
N GLN A 410 43.78 -79.19 159.35
CA GLN A 410 44.26 -78.91 157.97
C GLN A 410 43.42 -79.05 156.65
N LYS A 411 43.43 -77.91 155.92
CA LYS A 411 43.72 -77.64 154.47
C LYS A 411 42.72 -78.01 153.36
N SER A 412 42.33 -77.03 152.50
CA SER A 412 43.06 -76.60 151.28
C SER A 412 42.27 -75.63 150.35
N GLU A 413 43.01 -74.65 149.82
CA GLU A 413 42.90 -73.63 148.73
C GLU A 413 42.60 -74.14 147.26
N PRO A 414 42.66 -73.36 146.12
CA PRO A 414 42.01 -72.08 145.67
C PRO A 414 41.60 -72.02 144.13
N VAL A 415 41.26 -70.82 143.57
CA VAL A 415 41.75 -70.18 142.28
C VAL A 415 40.76 -69.58 141.20
N HIS A 416 41.03 -68.29 140.85
CA HIS A 416 40.99 -67.43 139.60
C HIS A 416 39.87 -67.44 138.51
N VAL A 417 39.33 -66.29 138.01
CA VAL A 417 39.80 -65.13 137.17
C VAL A 417 40.05 -65.45 135.67
N HIS A 418 39.30 -64.79 134.75
CA HIS A 418 39.83 -64.03 133.59
C HIS A 418 38.78 -63.31 132.70
N LYS A 419 39.30 -62.44 131.82
CA LYS A 419 38.69 -61.35 131.04
C LYS A 419 38.80 -61.67 129.51
N PRO A 420 38.63 -60.72 128.55
CA PRO A 420 37.76 -60.74 127.35
C PRO A 420 38.48 -61.05 126.00
N VAL A 421 37.88 -60.79 124.81
CA VAL A 421 38.53 -60.21 123.59
C VAL A 421 37.55 -60.04 122.39
N ASN A 422 37.84 -58.99 121.61
CA ASN A 422 37.35 -58.49 120.30
C ASN A 422 37.19 -59.52 119.16
N CYS A 423 36.49 -59.12 118.07
CA CYS A 423 37.07 -58.94 116.72
C CYS A 423 36.03 -58.51 115.64
N PHE A 424 36.36 -57.42 114.93
CA PHE A 424 36.00 -57.08 113.52
C PHE A 424 36.69 -58.08 112.54
N PRO A 425 36.68 -57.96 111.18
CA PRO A 425 35.78 -57.42 110.13
C PRO A 425 35.70 -58.47 108.94
N PRO A 426 35.87 -58.21 107.60
CA PRO A 426 35.61 -57.08 106.68
C PRO A 426 35.02 -57.42 105.26
N LYS A 427 34.59 -56.34 104.58
CA LYS A 427 34.78 -55.89 103.17
C LYS A 427 35.36 -56.82 102.08
N HIS A 428 34.86 -56.67 100.84
CA HIS A 428 35.58 -56.24 99.61
C HIS A 428 34.53 -55.87 98.51
N GLN A 429 34.52 -54.69 97.89
CA GLN A 429 35.34 -54.20 96.74
C GLN A 429 35.06 -54.99 95.44
N ASN A 430 35.09 -54.47 94.21
CA ASN A 430 35.40 -53.17 93.60
C ASN A 430 35.06 -53.29 92.10
N GLY A 431 34.97 -52.16 91.40
CA GLY A 431 34.91 -52.07 89.93
C GLY A 431 34.23 -50.76 89.50
N SER A 432 34.81 -49.57 89.69
CA SER A 432 35.75 -48.88 88.77
C SER A 432 35.45 -49.18 87.28
N ASN A 433 35.14 -48.21 86.41
CA ASN A 433 35.88 -46.97 86.19
C ASN A 433 35.02 -45.84 85.56
N PRO A 434 35.47 -44.57 85.63
CA PRO A 434 34.70 -43.34 85.41
C PRO A 434 35.26 -42.47 84.25
N PHE A 435 34.99 -41.15 84.32
CA PHE A 435 35.50 -39.99 83.55
C PHE A 435 34.59 -39.49 82.41
N CYS A 436 34.35 -38.19 82.20
CA CYS A 436 34.47 -36.97 83.02
C CYS A 436 33.89 -35.80 82.20
N LYS A 437 33.31 -34.81 82.90
CA LYS A 437 33.37 -33.34 82.72
C LYS A 437 33.27 -32.76 81.27
N ARG A 438 32.24 -31.98 80.89
CA ARG A 438 32.05 -30.51 81.14
C ARG A 438 33.31 -29.66 80.82
N PRO A 439 33.25 -28.33 80.50
CA PRO A 439 32.12 -27.41 80.19
C PRO A 439 32.48 -26.25 79.18
N PHE A 440 31.62 -25.20 79.08
CA PHE A 440 31.83 -23.77 78.70
C PHE A 440 32.64 -23.43 77.41
N GLY A 441 32.28 -22.51 76.52
CA GLY A 441 31.53 -21.26 76.63
C GLY A 441 32.29 -20.17 75.84
N SER A 442 31.56 -19.31 75.09
CA SER A 442 31.91 -17.97 74.57
C SER A 442 33.24 -17.81 73.79
N ASN A 443 33.24 -17.35 72.54
CA ASN A 443 33.19 -15.93 72.06
C ASN A 443 34.19 -15.91 70.87
N THR A 444 34.12 -15.13 69.77
CA THR A 444 33.89 -13.70 69.57
C THR A 444 34.19 -13.41 68.07
N PHE A 445 33.48 -12.45 67.46
CA PHE A 445 33.98 -11.47 66.45
C PHE A 445 34.39 -11.98 65.04
N ARG A 446 34.18 -11.33 63.88
CA ARG A 446 33.84 -9.97 63.41
C ARG A 446 33.05 -10.15 62.10
N GLY A 447 32.05 -9.31 61.81
CA GLY A 447 32.26 -8.09 61.03
C GLY A 447 31.37 -8.23 59.79
N SER A 448 30.27 -7.50 59.68
CA SER A 448 30.17 -6.06 59.40
C SER A 448 29.59 -5.89 57.99
N ASN A 449 28.37 -5.38 57.97
CA ASN A 449 27.86 -4.39 57.02
C ASN A 449 27.63 -4.86 55.57
N ASP A 450 26.39 -5.28 55.26
CA ASP A 450 25.33 -4.42 54.70
C ASP A 450 25.73 -3.02 54.17
N PRO A 451 24.91 -2.33 53.34
CA PRO A 451 23.88 -2.81 52.41
C PRO A 451 23.82 -1.93 51.11
N PHE A 452 22.67 -1.99 50.40
CA PHE A 452 22.22 -1.20 49.23
C PHE A 452 22.78 -1.70 47.89
N TYR A 453 21.98 -2.25 46.97
CA TYR A 453 20.69 -1.77 46.47
C TYR A 453 19.72 -2.90 46.15
#